data_AF-A0A840N7V6-F1
#
_entry.id   AF-A0A840N7V6-F1
#
_cell.length_a   1.000
_cell.length_b   1.000
_cell.length_c   1.000
_cell.angle_alpha   90.00
_cell.angle_beta   90.00
_cell.angle_gamma   90.00
#
_symmetry.space_group_name_H-M   'P 1'
#
loop_
_entity.id
_entity.type
_entity.pdbx_description
1 polymer ?
#
loop_
_entity_poly.entity_id
_entity_poly.type
_entity_poly.pdbx_seq_one_letter_code
_entity_poly.pdbx_strand_id
1 'polypeptide(L)'
;MHSLADGKVSDLPLEDWCKLVEGRASPKSQNFGRELERIVRVEESAPNCANVTLTCAVPGRFFTDHLSLLKADGRWQIVNKVFHSRPLE
;
A
#
# COMPACT_ATOMS: atom_id res chain seq x y z
N MET A 1 -5.17 5.10 -7.09
CA MET A 1 -5.09 4.23 -5.88
C MET A 1 -6.43 4.29 -5.22
N HIS A 2 -7.00 3.15 -4.87
CA HIS A 2 -8.40 3.11 -4.45
C HIS A 2 -8.52 2.87 -2.95
N SER A 3 -9.43 3.57 -2.29
CA SER A 3 -9.73 3.32 -0.88
C SER A 3 -11.19 3.59 -0.57
N LEU A 4 -11.68 2.97 0.50
CA LEU A 4 -13.00 3.27 1.04
C LEU A 4 -12.85 4.27 2.20
N ALA A 5 -13.40 5.47 2.04
CA ALA A 5 -13.47 6.50 3.07
C ALA A 5 -14.94 6.97 3.19
N ASP A 6 -15.48 7.02 4.41
CA ASP A 6 -16.88 7.43 4.69
C ASP A 6 -17.93 6.73 3.82
N GLY A 7 -17.73 5.43 3.56
CA GLY A 7 -18.62 4.62 2.73
C GLY A 7 -18.56 4.92 1.22
N LYS A 8 -17.65 5.79 0.78
CA LYS A 8 -17.44 6.15 -0.62
C LYS A 8 -16.11 5.60 -1.12
N VAL A 9 -16.12 5.07 -2.33
CA VAL A 9 -14.89 4.75 -3.06
C VAL A 9 -14.23 6.07 -3.46
N SER A 10 -12.98 6.22 -3.07
CA SER A 10 -12.11 7.30 -3.50
C SER A 10 -11.04 6.74 -4.42
N ASP A 11 -10.69 7.51 -5.44
CA ASP A 11 -9.49 7.26 -6.25
C ASP A 11 -8.52 8.43 -6.06
N LEU A 12 -7.27 8.09 -5.78
CA LEU A 12 -6.16 9.02 -5.62
C LEU A 12 -5.15 8.75 -6.74
N PRO A 13 -4.96 9.66 -7.71
CA PRO A 13 -3.97 9.51 -8.76
C PRO A 13 -2.57 9.25 -8.19
N LEU A 14 -1.75 8.47 -8.92
CA LEU A 14 -0.43 8.08 -8.47
C LEU A 14 0.46 9.30 -8.18
N GLU A 15 0.43 10.31 -9.06
CA GLU A 15 1.23 11.53 -8.89
C GLU A 15 0.87 12.28 -7.61
N ASP A 16 -0.43 12.40 -7.31
CA ASP A 16 -0.91 13.07 -6.09
C ASP A 16 -0.53 12.27 -4.85
N TRP A 17 -0.60 10.93 -4.92
CA TRP A 17 -0.09 10.09 -3.85
C TRP A 17 1.41 10.27 -3.63
N CYS A 18 2.21 10.31 -4.70
CA CYS A 18 3.65 10.53 -4.59
C CYS A 18 3.95 11.87 -3.90
N LYS A 19 3.26 12.95 -4.28
CA LYS A 19 3.38 14.27 -3.62
C LYS A 19 3.06 14.19 -2.12
N LEU A 20 2.02 13.46 -1.73
CA LEU A 20 1.67 13.25 -0.32
C LEU A 20 2.74 12.46 0.44
N VAL A 21 3.36 11.47 -0.19
CA VAL A 21 4.43 10.66 0.41
C VAL A 21 5.75 11.43 0.51
N GLU A 22 6.07 12.24 -0.48
CA GLU A 22 7.26 13.11 -0.49
C GLU A 22 7.15 14.24 0.53
N GLY A 23 5.95 14.78 0.74
CA GLY A 23 5.71 15.90 1.66
C GLY A 23 5.65 15.53 3.14
N ARG A 24 5.62 14.24 3.51
CA ARG A 24 5.52 13.80 4.91
C ARG A 24 6.88 13.38 5.49
N ALA A 25 7.07 13.56 6.79
CA ALA A 25 8.20 12.96 7.49
C ALA A 25 8.13 11.43 7.39
N SER A 26 9.26 10.80 7.09
CA SER A 26 9.33 9.34 7.01
C SER A 26 9.02 8.71 8.38
N PRO A 27 8.47 7.49 8.44
CA PRO A 27 8.31 6.78 9.72
C PRO A 27 9.66 6.62 10.45
N LYS A 28 10.72 6.29 9.71
CA LYS A 28 12.08 6.14 10.24
C LYS A 28 12.60 7.40 10.93
N SER A 29 12.41 8.58 10.33
CA SER A 29 12.86 9.86 10.93
C SER A 29 12.09 10.24 12.20
N GLN A 30 10.96 9.58 12.45
CA GLN A 30 10.14 9.76 13.65
C GLN A 30 10.35 8.64 14.68
N ASN A 31 11.41 7.84 14.51
CA ASN A 31 11.71 6.67 15.33
C ASN A 31 10.54 5.66 15.40
N PHE A 32 9.72 5.63 14.34
CA PHE A 32 8.64 4.67 14.19
C PHE A 32 9.19 3.40 13.53
N GLY A 33 9.11 2.29 14.25
CA GLY A 33 9.60 0.99 13.81
C GLY A 33 8.73 0.35 12.72
N ARG A 34 9.08 -0.88 12.34
CA ARG A 34 8.43 -1.64 11.26
C ARG A 34 7.73 -2.90 11.75
N GLU A 35 7.50 -3.03 13.05
CA GLU A 35 7.01 -4.23 13.72
C GLU A 35 5.59 -4.62 13.25
N LEU A 36 4.83 -3.63 12.78
CA LEU A 36 3.47 -3.78 12.27
C LEU A 36 3.40 -4.07 10.77
N GLU A 37 4.54 -4.06 10.09
CA GLU A 37 4.62 -4.35 8.67
C GLU A 37 4.84 -5.83 8.42
N ARG A 38 4.03 -6.42 7.54
CA ARG A 38 4.19 -7.82 7.14
C ARG A 38 3.54 -8.08 5.80
N ILE A 39 4.16 -8.96 5.01
CA ILE A 39 3.47 -9.60 3.89
C ILE A 39 2.55 -10.67 4.48
N VAL A 40 1.25 -10.57 4.21
CA VAL A 40 0.23 -11.50 4.71
C VAL A 40 0.01 -12.64 3.74
N ARG A 41 -0.03 -12.34 2.44
CA ARG A 41 -0.23 -13.33 1.36
C ARG A 41 0.44 -12.84 0.09
N VAL A 42 1.03 -13.77 -0.64
CA VAL A 42 1.46 -13.61 -2.03
C VAL A 42 0.78 -14.71 -2.84
N GLU A 43 0.20 -14.33 -3.97
CA GLU A 43 -0.42 -15.26 -4.92
C GLU A 43 0.02 -14.89 -6.33
N GLU A 44 0.79 -15.77 -6.97
CA GLU A 44 1.08 -15.68 -8.39
C GLU A 44 -0.11 -16.27 -9.16
N SER A 45 -1.07 -15.41 -9.51
CA SER A 45 -2.35 -15.80 -10.12
C SER A 45 -2.23 -16.19 -11.60
N ALA A 46 -1.11 -15.84 -12.26
CA ALA A 46 -0.72 -16.27 -13.61
C ALA A 46 0.80 -16.03 -13.82
N PRO A 47 1.44 -16.53 -14.89
CA PRO A 47 2.90 -16.40 -15.11
C PRO A 47 3.48 -14.98 -14.99
N ASN A 48 2.68 -13.95 -15.25
CA ASN A 48 3.06 -12.54 -15.16
C ASN A 48 2.11 -11.70 -14.30
N CYS A 49 1.24 -12.33 -13.50
CA CYS A 49 0.29 -11.64 -12.63
C CYS A 49 0.44 -12.12 -11.20
N ALA A 50 0.42 -11.19 -10.25
CA ALA A 50 0.41 -11.53 -8.84
C ALA A 50 -0.48 -10.60 -8.03
N ASN A 51 -1.01 -11.12 -6.93
CA ASN A 51 -1.75 -10.38 -5.94
C ASN A 51 -1.04 -10.51 -4.58
N VAL A 52 -0.86 -9.39 -3.88
CA VAL A 52 -0.20 -9.34 -2.58
C VAL A 52 -1.12 -8.65 -1.58
N THR A 53 -1.35 -9.30 -0.44
CA THR A 53 -1.94 -8.66 0.73
C THR A 53 -0.83 -8.41 1.73
N LEU A 54 -0.72 -7.18 2.25
CA LEU A 54 0.23 -6.83 3.29
C LEU A 54 -0.39 -5.87 4.31
N THR A 55 0.25 -5.76 5.47
CA THR A 55 -0.03 -4.68 6.42
C THR A 55 1.13 -3.69 6.44
N CYS A 56 0.80 -2.41 6.62
CA CYS A 56 1.75 -1.32 6.75
C CYS A 56 1.27 -0.34 7.81
N ALA A 57 2.19 0.37 8.48
CA ALA A 57 1.83 1.42 9.43
C ALA A 57 2.74 2.65 9.26
N VAL A 58 2.17 3.81 9.53
CA VAL A 58 2.90 5.06 9.74
C VAL A 58 2.39 5.68 11.05
N PRO A 59 3.06 6.69 11.62
CA PRO A 59 2.57 7.34 12.83
C PRO A 59 1.08 7.70 12.75
N GLY A 60 0.29 7.17 13.68
CA GLY A 60 -1.16 7.40 13.79
C GLY A 60 -2.06 6.63 12.81
N ARG A 61 -1.52 5.84 11.87
CA ARG A 61 -2.36 5.12 10.88
C ARG A 61 -1.85 3.72 10.54
N PHE A 62 -2.77 2.76 10.54
CA PHE A 62 -2.54 1.38 10.11
C PHE A 62 -3.29 1.09 8.79
N PHE A 63 -2.67 0.31 7.92
CA PHE A 63 -3.17 -0.04 6.60
C PHE A 63 -3.16 -1.55 6.37
N THR A 64 -4.23 -2.05 5.75
CA THR A 64 -4.23 -3.33 5.04
C THR A 64 -4.28 -3.02 3.55
N ASP A 65 -3.21 -3.35 2.84
CA ASP A 65 -3.08 -3.11 1.41
C ASP A 65 -3.28 -4.39 0.62
N HIS A 66 -3.98 -4.26 -0.52
CA HIS A 66 -4.11 -5.26 -1.56
C HIS A 66 -3.48 -4.71 -2.84
N LEU A 67 -2.40 -5.34 -3.30
CA LEU A 67 -1.65 -4.96 -4.47
C LEU A 67 -1.96 -5.92 -5.62
N SER A 68 -2.12 -5.38 -6.81
CA SER A 68 -2.06 -6.16 -8.06
C SER A 68 -0.76 -5.83 -8.77
N LEU A 69 -0.05 -6.85 -9.22
CA LEU A 69 1.25 -6.73 -9.83
C LEU A 69 1.27 -7.38 -11.21
N LEU A 70 2.03 -6.77 -12.12
CA LEU A 70 2.40 -7.35 -13.41
C LEU A 70 3.91 -7.54 -13.50
N LYS A 71 4.35 -8.62 -14.14
CA LYS A 71 5.76 -8.84 -14.49
C LYS A 71 6.01 -8.39 -15.92
N ALA A 72 6.81 -7.34 -16.09
CA ALA A 72 7.22 -6.81 -17.39
C ALA A 72 8.75 -6.71 -17.44
N ASP A 73 9.36 -7.13 -18.54
CA ASP A 73 10.82 -7.14 -18.73
C ASP A 73 11.58 -7.78 -17.55
N GLY A 74 11.05 -8.89 -17.05
CA GLY A 74 11.63 -9.62 -15.92
C GLY A 74 11.44 -8.97 -14.54
N ARG A 75 10.76 -7.81 -14.46
CA ARG A 75 10.54 -7.05 -13.21
C ARG A 75 9.07 -7.02 -12.82
N TRP A 76 8.78 -7.28 -11.55
CA TRP A 76 7.46 -7.07 -10.96
C TRP A 76 7.21 -5.58 -10.73
N GLN A 77 6.03 -5.10 -11.12
CA GLN A 77 5.57 -3.72 -10.96
C GLN A 77 4.20 -3.74 -10.31
N ILE A 78 3.96 -2.84 -9.34
CA ILE A 78 2.64 -2.65 -8.75
C ILE A 78 1.83 -1.78 -9.71
N VAL A 79 0.72 -2.31 -10.21
CA VAL A 79 -0.15 -1.62 -11.18
C VAL A 79 -1.44 -1.10 -10.55
N ASN A 80 -1.84 -1.68 -9.41
CA ASN A 80 -2.97 -1.17 -8.64
C ASN A 80 -2.76 -1.43 -7.14
N LYS A 81 -3.29 -0.51 -6.33
CA LYS A 81 -3.37 -0.63 -4.88
C LYS A 81 -4.78 -0.28 -4.43
N VAL A 82 -5.38 -1.18 -3.68
CA VAL A 82 -6.59 -0.94 -2.89
C VAL A 82 -6.21 -1.07 -1.42
N PHE A 83 -6.72 -0.20 -0.56
CA PHE A 83 -6.43 -0.30 0.86
C PHE A 83 -7.61 0.03 1.77
N HIS A 84 -7.57 -0.55 2.95
CA HIS A 84 -8.36 -0.13 4.10
C HIS A 84 -7.41 0.49 5.13
N SER A 85 -7.79 1.64 5.70
CA SER A 85 -7.01 2.30 6.74
C SER A 85 -7.84 2.55 7.99
N ARG A 86 -7.19 2.44 9.15
CA ARG A 86 -7.77 2.73 10.47
C ARG A 86 -6.75 3.48 11.33
N PRO A 87 -7.18 4.23 12.36
CA PRO A 87 -6.26 4.77 13.36
C PRO A 87 -5.37 3.66 13.93
N LEU A 88 -4.12 4.02 14.21
CA LEU A 88 -3.22 3.15 14.95
C LEU A 88 -3.53 3.33 16.45
N GLU A 89 -3.88 2.24 17.13
CA GLU A 89 -4.11 2.20 18.59
C GLU A 89 -2.80 2.21 19.37
#